data_AF-A0A9D4L530-F1
#
_entry.id   AF-A0A9D4L530-F1
#
_cell.length_a   1.000
_cell.length_b   1.000
_cell.length_c   1.000
_cell.angle_alpha   90.00
_cell.angle_beta   90.00
_cell.angle_gamma   90.00
#
_symmetry.space_group_name_H-M   'P 1'
#
loop_
_entity.id
_entity.type
_entity.pdbx_description
1 polymer ?
#
loop_
_entity_poly.entity_id
_entity_poly.type
_entity_poly.pdbx_seq_one_letter_code
_entity_poly.pdbx_strand_id
1 'polypeptide(L)'
;MSTLLSQPGHSGHFQVVRNGNAVCYMYFDGVGGNFDTSAGSFVLRLNKGDVISIQNADPGEAVWGGYYSYFSGFLLKEVDPEILVVG
;
A
#
# COMPACT_ATOMS: atom_id res chain seq x y z
N MET A 1 -4.67 4.19 6.47
CA MET A 1 -4.44 2.80 6.93
C MET A 1 -4.77 1.87 5.77
N SER A 2 -3.96 0.84 5.56
CA SER A 2 -4.20 -0.20 4.56
C SER A 2 -4.29 -1.57 5.21
N THR A 3 -5.27 -2.38 4.83
CA THR A 3 -5.39 -3.79 5.19
C THR A 3 -5.72 -4.60 3.95
N LEU A 4 -5.08 -5.76 3.80
CA LEU A 4 -5.29 -6.70 2.72
C LEU A 4 -5.57 -8.07 3.32
N LEU A 5 -6.74 -8.60 3.04
CA LEU A 5 -7.16 -9.93 3.46
C LEU A 5 -6.76 -10.96 2.38
N SER A 6 -6.18 -12.08 2.81
CA SER A 6 -5.80 -13.17 1.92
C SER A 6 -7.01 -13.95 1.42
N GLN A 7 -6.83 -14.62 0.28
CA GLN A 7 -7.67 -15.75 -0.07
C GLN A 7 -7.09 -17.03 0.57
N PRO A 8 -7.92 -17.88 1.22
CA PRO A 8 -7.45 -19.12 1.81
C PRO A 8 -6.63 -19.99 0.85
N GLY A 9 -5.49 -20.50 1.32
CA GLY A 9 -4.61 -21.37 0.55
C GLY A 9 -3.69 -20.66 -0.45
N HIS A 10 -3.74 -19.33 -0.52
CA HIS A 10 -2.95 -18.55 -1.46
C HIS A 10 -2.23 -17.41 -0.76
N SER A 11 -0.91 -17.37 -0.88
CA SER A 11 -0.09 -16.25 -0.43
C SER A 11 -0.13 -15.14 -1.49
N GLY A 12 0.13 -13.89 -1.09
CA GLY A 12 0.06 -12.76 -2.00
C GLY A 12 0.99 -11.63 -1.60
N HIS A 13 1.65 -11.04 -2.59
CA HIS A 13 2.54 -9.89 -2.40
C HIS A 13 1.91 -8.64 -2.98
N PHE A 14 1.85 -7.60 -2.16
CA PHE A 14 1.34 -6.30 -2.58
C PHE A 14 2.34 -5.22 -2.26
N GLN A 15 2.22 -4.12 -2.98
CA GLN A 15 3.04 -2.95 -2.76
C GLN A 15 2.19 -1.69 -2.76
N VAL A 16 2.51 -0.78 -1.86
CA VAL A 16 2.08 0.60 -1.94
C VAL A 16 3.02 1.30 -2.90
N VAL A 17 2.45 2.02 -3.86
CA VAL A 17 3.18 2.61 -4.96
C VAL A 17 2.92 4.11 -5.04
N ARG A 18 3.97 4.91 -5.17
CA ARG A 18 3.93 6.35 -5.49
C ARG A 18 4.47 6.58 -6.90
N ASN A 19 3.63 7.06 -7.81
CA ASN A 19 4.00 7.34 -9.21
C ASN A 19 4.73 6.17 -9.89
N GLY A 20 4.26 4.93 -9.67
CA GLY A 20 4.88 3.72 -10.21
C GLY A 20 6.05 3.14 -9.39
N ASN A 21 6.55 3.84 -8.35
CA ASN A 21 7.64 3.36 -7.51
C ASN A 21 7.13 2.77 -6.19
N ALA A 22 7.60 1.58 -5.83
CA ALA A 22 7.25 0.94 -4.56
C ALA A 22 7.78 1.75 -3.36
N VAL A 23 6.93 1.98 -2.37
CA VAL A 23 7.30 2.66 -1.10
C VAL A 23 7.12 1.77 0.13
N CYS A 24 6.34 0.70 0.01
CA CYS A 24 6.12 -0.28 1.07
C CYS A 24 5.66 -1.60 0.45
N TYR A 25 6.14 -2.72 0.99
CA TYR A 25 5.70 -4.07 0.62
C TYR A 25 4.82 -4.64 1.73
N MET A 26 3.77 -5.34 1.33
CA MET A 26 2.80 -5.99 2.19
C MET A 26 2.71 -7.45 1.78
N TYR A 27 2.76 -8.35 2.76
CA TYR A 27 2.81 -9.79 2.56
C TYR A 27 1.83 -10.45 3.52
N PHE A 28 1.04 -11.39 3.01
CA PHE A 28 0.30 -12.34 3.84
C PHE A 28 0.65 -13.77 3.42
N ASP A 29 0.63 -14.69 4.38
CA ASP A 29 0.83 -16.10 4.11
C ASP A 29 -0.52 -16.83 4.13
N GLY A 30 -0.94 -17.32 2.97
CA GLY A 30 -2.20 -18.10 2.86
C GLY A 30 -2.03 -19.58 3.21
N VAL A 31 -0.83 -20.03 3.59
CA VAL A 31 -0.56 -21.44 3.90
C VAL A 31 -1.47 -21.94 5.02
N GLY A 32 -2.06 -23.12 4.82
CA GLY A 32 -2.94 -23.76 5.80
C GLY A 32 -4.43 -23.49 5.63
N GLY A 33 -4.84 -22.72 4.62
CA GLY A 33 -6.26 -22.55 4.27
C GLY A 33 -7.05 -21.64 5.21
N ASN A 34 -6.36 -20.81 6.00
CA ASN A 34 -6.99 -19.77 6.82
C ASN A 34 -7.03 -18.43 6.06
N PHE A 35 -7.87 -17.52 6.53
CA PHE A 35 -7.78 -16.10 6.17
C PHE A 35 -6.68 -15.45 7.01
N ASP A 36 -5.72 -14.82 6.35
CA ASP A 36 -4.62 -14.04 6.94
C ASP A 36 -4.74 -12.59 6.48
N THR A 37 -4.10 -11.65 7.17
CA THR A 37 -4.17 -10.22 6.86
C THR A 37 -2.83 -9.54 6.98
N SER A 38 -2.45 -8.81 5.93
CA SER A 38 -1.38 -7.82 6.01
C SER A 38 -1.97 -6.44 6.27
N ALA A 39 -1.49 -5.75 7.30
CA ALA A 39 -1.96 -4.42 7.66
C ALA A 39 -0.79 -3.45 7.86
N GLY A 40 -0.98 -2.19 7.46
CA GLY A 40 0.04 -1.17 7.58
C GLY A 40 -0.53 0.24 7.65
N SER A 41 0.26 1.15 8.22
CA SER A 41 0.01 2.59 8.15
C SER A 41 1.32 3.28 7.83
N PHE A 42 1.27 4.27 6.94
CA PHE A 42 2.43 4.98 6.44
C PHE A 42 2.13 6.47 6.30
N VAL A 43 3.16 7.29 6.46
CA VAL A 43 3.10 8.74 6.26
C VAL A 43 4.04 9.06 5.10
N LEU A 44 3.49 9.72 4.08
CA LEU A 44 4.23 10.07 2.86
C LEU A 44 4.16 11.58 2.64
N ARG A 45 5.28 12.18 2.23
CA ARG A 45 5.29 13.54 1.67
C ARG A 45 4.91 13.45 0.20
N LEU A 46 3.81 14.10 -0.18
CA LEU A 46 3.29 14.11 -1.55
C LEU A 46 3.39 15.49 -2.16
N ASN A 47 3.66 15.52 -3.46
CA ASN A 47 3.54 16.72 -4.29
C ASN A 47 2.18 16.73 -4.97
N LYS A 48 1.72 17.92 -5.39
CA LYS A 48 0.50 18.05 -6.19
C LYS A 48 0.64 17.20 -7.46
N GLY A 49 -0.33 16.31 -7.67
CA GLY A 49 -0.37 15.40 -8.81
C GLY A 49 0.25 14.01 -8.56
N ASP A 50 0.85 13.77 -7.39
CA ASP A 50 1.29 12.42 -7.04
C ASP A 50 0.11 11.45 -6.94
N VAL A 51 0.31 10.24 -7.47
CA VAL A 51 -0.68 9.15 -7.44
C VAL A 51 -0.19 8.07 -6.49
N ILE A 52 -1.06 7.70 -5.55
CA ILE A 52 -0.85 6.57 -4.64
C ILE A 52 -1.80 5.43 -5.02
N SER A 53 -1.27 4.22 -5.11
CA SER A 53 -2.04 3.00 -5.38
C SER A 53 -1.50 1.82 -4.59
N ILE A 54 -2.33 0.79 -4.43
CA ILE A 54 -1.89 -0.55 -4.02
C ILE A 54 -1.87 -1.41 -5.28
N GLN A 55 -0.80 -2.16 -5.49
CA GLN A 55 -0.62 -3.01 -6.66
C GLN A 55 -0.19 -4.42 -6.24
N ASN A 56 -0.60 -5.42 -7.00
CA ASN A 56 -0.03 -6.76 -6.91
C ASN A 56 1.46 -6.68 -7.32
N ALA A 57 2.35 -7.20 -6.49
CA ALA A 57 3.79 -7.19 -6.73
C ALA A 57 4.27 -8.39 -7.57
N ASP A 58 3.41 -9.40 -7.79
CA ASP A 58 3.71 -10.60 -8.57
C ASP A 58 2.98 -10.56 -9.94
N PRO A 59 3.58 -9.95 -10.98
CA PRO A 59 2.95 -9.86 -12.30
C PRO A 59 2.81 -11.26 -12.93
N GLY A 60 1.57 -11.68 -13.14
CA GLY A 60 1.23 -12.99 -13.71
C GLY A 60 0.49 -13.90 -12.74
N GLU A 61 0.55 -13.61 -11.44
CA GLU A 61 -0.27 -14.28 -10.44
C GLU A 61 -1.62 -13.60 -10.29
N ALA A 62 -2.65 -14.39 -9.97
CA ALA A 62 -3.91 -13.79 -9.57
C ALA A 62 -3.71 -13.02 -8.25
N VAL A 63 -4.58 -12.04 -8.02
CA VAL A 63 -4.39 -11.08 -6.91
C VAL A 63 -4.51 -11.78 -5.54
N TRP A 64 -5.14 -12.96 -5.46
CA TRP A 64 -5.24 -13.83 -4.28
C TRP A 64 -5.50 -13.11 -2.94
N GLY A 65 -6.22 -12.00 -3.03
CA GLY A 65 -6.53 -11.09 -1.95
C GLY A 65 -7.56 -10.08 -2.44
N GLY A 66 -8.57 -9.83 -1.63
CA GLY A 66 -9.76 -9.10 -2.05
C GLY A 66 -10.96 -9.44 -1.16
N TYR A 67 -11.97 -8.56 -1.16
CA TYR A 67 -13.03 -8.50 -0.13
C TYR A 67 -12.50 -8.15 1.27
N TYR A 68 -13.26 -7.36 2.02
CA TYR A 68 -12.92 -6.86 3.38
C TYR A 68 -11.56 -6.17 3.54
N SER A 69 -10.89 -5.86 2.43
CA SER A 69 -9.66 -5.08 2.37
C SER A 69 -9.98 -3.60 2.42
N TYR A 70 -9.14 -2.81 3.09
CA TYR A 70 -9.36 -1.40 3.30
C TYR A 70 -8.15 -0.58 2.85
N PHE A 71 -8.40 0.53 2.16
CA PHE A 71 -7.38 1.52 1.86
C PHE A 71 -7.94 2.93 2.09
N SER A 72 -7.31 3.66 2.99
CA SER A 72 -7.68 5.02 3.35
C SER A 72 -6.48 5.90 3.64
N GLY A 73 -6.70 7.21 3.50
CA GLY A 73 -5.73 8.23 3.87
C GLY A 73 -6.41 9.59 4.02
N PHE A 74 -5.69 10.51 4.64
CA PHE A 74 -6.09 11.90 4.79
C PHE A 74 -4.84 12.79 4.80
N LEU A 75 -5.04 14.07 4.52
CA LEU A 75 -3.97 15.07 4.57
C LEU A 75 -3.66 15.43 6.03
N LEU A 76 -2.44 15.19 6.48
CA LEU A 76 -2.00 15.58 7.82
C LEU A 76 -1.71 17.08 7.91
N LYS A 77 -0.98 17.62 6.93
CA LYS A 77 -0.56 19.02 6.89
C LYS A 77 -0.12 19.40 5.48
N GLU A 78 -0.48 20.60 5.02
CA GLU A 78 0.13 21.23 3.85
C GLU A 78 1.54 21.72 4.20
N VAL A 79 2.52 21.38 3.36
CA VAL A 79 3.89 21.85 3.50
C VAL A 79 4.15 22.84 2.39
N ASP A 80 4.30 24.11 2.73
CA ASP A 80 4.68 25.12 1.76
C ASP A 80 6.05 24.78 1.16
N PRO A 81 6.19 24.79 -0.17
CA PRO A 81 7.48 24.58 -0.82
C PRO A 81 8.46 25.75 -0.57
N GLU A 82 7.97 26.90 -0.11
CA GLU A 82 8.78 28.10 0.13
C GLU A 82 9.24 28.23 1.59
N ILE A 83 10.19 27.38 1.98
CA ILE A 83 11.26 27.80 2.88
C ILE A 83 12.58 27.28 2.30
N LEU A 84 13.00 27.87 1.19
CA LEU A 84 14.42 27.97 0.88
C LEU A 84 14.98 29.03 1.84
N VAL A 85 15.45 28.60 3.03
CA VAL A 85 16.37 29.44 3.81
C VAL A 85 17.64 29.54 2.98
N VAL A 86 17.77 30.60 2.20
CA VAL A 86 19.06 31.05 1.71
C VAL A 86 19.72 31.73 2.90
N GLY A 87 20.61 30.99 3.57
CA GLY A 87 21.57 31.50 4.55
C GLY A 87 22.98 31.25 4.03
#